data_AF-A0A9E3BZM3-F1
#
_entry.id   AF-A0A9E3BZM3-F1
#
_cell.length_a   1.000
_cell.length_b   1.000
_cell.length_c   1.000
_cell.angle_alpha   90.00
_cell.angle_beta   90.00
_cell.angle_gamma   90.00
#
_symmetry.space_group_name_H-M   'P 1'
#
loop_
_entity.id
_entity.type
_entity.pdbx_description
1 polymer ?
#
loop_
_entity_poly.entity_id
_entity_poly.type
_entity_poly.pdbx_seq_one_letter_code
_entity_poly.pdbx_strand_id
1 'polypeptide(L)'
;QIAAAAGPLAPGQVAPWRVVHTIPIEADQHGEVTVTGQTGGIGVRCKAIVFSVAREENGKLDPAFYTASVCGEGGTWHWASAEPATERWGALQ
;
A
#
# COMPACT_ATOMS: atom_id res chain seq x y z
N GLN A 1 7.38 5.49 1.98
CA GLN A 1 6.20 6.39 1.90
C GLN A 1 4.92 5.65 2.29
N ILE A 2 4.52 4.58 1.58
CA ILE A 2 3.29 3.81 1.91
C ILE A 2 3.28 3.26 3.34
N ALA A 3 4.33 2.54 3.78
CA ALA A 3 4.38 2.00 5.15
C ALA A 3 4.26 3.10 6.23
N ALA A 4 4.89 4.26 6.00
CA ALA A 4 4.76 5.41 6.88
C ALA A 4 3.34 6.01 6.86
N ALA A 5 2.70 6.09 5.68
CA ALA A 5 1.33 6.56 5.53
C ALA A 5 0.29 5.62 6.18
N ALA A 6 0.50 4.30 6.09
CA ALA A 6 -0.37 3.29 6.69
C ALA A 6 -0.17 3.14 8.22
N GLY A 7 1.01 3.49 8.73
CA GLY A 7 1.40 3.36 10.13
C GLY A 7 0.43 3.99 11.15
N PRO A 8 -0.06 5.22 10.96
CA PRO A 8 -1.02 5.84 11.88
C PRO A 8 -2.48 5.40 11.66
N LEU A 9 -2.81 4.72 10.54
CA LEU A 9 -4.21 4.42 10.19
C LEU A 9 -4.83 3.30 11.05
N ALA A 10 -6.04 3.53 11.56
CA ALA A 10 -6.90 2.45 12.04
C ALA A 10 -7.52 1.68 10.86
N PRO A 11 -7.98 0.42 11.05
CA PRO A 11 -8.72 -0.29 10.01
C PRO A 11 -9.89 0.52 9.45
N GLY A 12 -10.03 0.54 8.13
CA GLY A 12 -11.05 1.31 7.41
C GLY A 12 -10.69 2.77 7.12
N GLN A 13 -9.61 3.32 7.68
CA GLN A 13 -9.13 4.65 7.31
C GLN A 13 -8.28 4.60 6.03
N VAL A 14 -8.38 5.67 5.24
CA VAL A 14 -7.64 5.85 3.98
C VAL A 14 -6.70 7.05 4.11
N ALA A 15 -5.50 6.95 3.55
CA ALA A 15 -4.61 8.10 3.40
C ALA A 15 -3.87 8.10 2.06
N PRO A 16 -3.55 9.29 1.52
CA PRO A 16 -2.74 9.41 0.32
C PRO A 16 -1.26 9.10 0.61
N TRP A 17 -0.55 8.63 -0.40
CA TRP A 17 0.90 8.48 -0.39
C TRP A 17 1.51 8.93 -1.73
N ARG A 18 2.79 9.30 -1.72
CA ARG A 18 3.55 9.67 -2.93
C ARG A 18 5.02 9.31 -2.78
N VAL A 19 5.68 8.87 -3.83
CA VAL A 19 7.13 8.74 -3.93
C VAL A 19 7.61 9.75 -4.96
N VAL A 20 8.62 10.54 -4.58
CA VAL A 20 9.28 11.53 -5.44
C VAL A 20 10.75 11.17 -5.51
N HIS A 21 11.27 10.91 -6.71
CA HIS A 21 12.66 10.58 -6.93
C HIS A 21 13.45 11.84 -7.29
N THR A 22 14.57 12.05 -6.62
CA THR A 22 15.49 13.15 -6.97
C THR A 22 16.23 12.88 -8.29
N ILE A 23 16.40 11.61 -8.65
CA ILE A 23 17.06 11.17 -9.88
C ILE A 23 16.01 10.49 -10.77
N PRO A 24 15.77 10.97 -12.01
CA PRO A 24 14.64 10.53 -12.84
C PRO A 24 14.95 9.24 -13.61
N ILE A 25 15.40 8.19 -12.91
CA ILE A 25 15.57 6.85 -13.49
C ILE A 25 14.24 6.09 -13.46
N GLU A 26 13.46 6.29 -12.41
CA GLU A 26 12.12 5.74 -12.23
C GLU A 26 11.10 6.87 -12.16
N ALA A 27 9.87 6.59 -12.58
CA ALA A 27 8.78 7.55 -12.49
C ALA A 27 8.34 7.75 -11.03
N ASP A 28 7.95 8.97 -10.70
CA ASP A 28 7.25 9.26 -9.45
C ASP A 28 5.91 8.51 -9.41
N GLN A 29 5.53 8.05 -8.21
CA GLN A 29 4.30 7.29 -8.01
C GLN A 29 3.46 7.89 -6.89
N HIS A 30 2.16 7.70 -6.96
CA HIS A 30 1.24 8.14 -5.92
C HIS A 30 -0.02 7.27 -5.90
N GLY A 31 -0.79 7.38 -4.83
CA GLY A 31 -2.08 6.74 -4.71
C GLY A 31 -2.60 6.80 -3.28
N GLU A 32 -3.43 5.84 -2.93
CA GLU A 32 -4.06 5.75 -1.61
C GLU A 32 -3.70 4.43 -0.93
N VAL A 33 -3.78 4.40 0.39
CA VAL A 33 -3.59 3.19 1.19
C VAL A 33 -4.65 3.12 2.29
N THR A 34 -5.15 1.91 2.53
CA THR A 34 -6.07 1.60 3.62
C THR A 34 -5.60 0.37 4.40
N VAL A 35 -5.97 0.29 5.67
CA VAL A 35 -5.72 -0.87 6.53
C VAL A 35 -6.96 -1.74 6.53
N THR A 36 -6.83 -3.00 6.12
CA THR A 36 -7.92 -3.99 6.11
C THR A 36 -7.92 -4.85 7.37
N GLY A 37 -6.77 -5.00 8.04
CA GLY A 37 -6.66 -5.79 9.25
C GLY A 37 -5.39 -5.50 10.02
N GLN A 38 -5.33 -5.93 11.27
CA GLN A 38 -4.16 -5.82 12.13
C GLN A 38 -3.90 -7.14 12.85
N THR A 39 -2.64 -7.52 12.95
CA THR A 39 -2.19 -8.75 13.59
C THR A 39 -0.81 -8.50 14.20
N GLY A 40 -0.46 -9.15 15.30
CA GLY A 40 0.83 -8.94 15.94
C GLY A 40 0.87 -9.44 17.37
N GLY A 41 2.00 -9.20 18.04
CA GLY A 41 2.27 -9.61 19.42
C GLY A 41 2.85 -8.48 20.26
N ILE A 42 3.36 -8.80 21.44
CA ILE A 42 4.02 -7.81 22.30
C ILE A 42 5.29 -7.30 21.59
N GLY A 43 5.36 -5.99 21.37
CA GLY A 43 6.52 -5.31 20.76
C GLY A 43 6.44 -5.11 19.24
N VAL A 44 5.65 -5.91 18.51
CA VAL A 44 5.52 -5.82 17.05
C VAL A 44 4.06 -5.81 16.63
N ARG A 45 3.66 -4.79 15.85
CA ARG A 45 2.32 -4.68 15.25
C ARG A 45 2.44 -4.74 13.75
N CYS A 46 1.72 -5.65 13.11
CA CYS A 46 1.60 -5.74 11.66
C CYS A 46 0.20 -5.35 11.20
N LYS A 47 0.10 -4.81 10.00
CA LYS A 47 -1.16 -4.43 9.35
C LYS A 47 -1.22 -5.05 7.97
N ALA A 48 -2.36 -5.66 7.66
CA ALA A 48 -2.73 -5.96 6.28
C ALA A 48 -3.26 -4.67 5.64
N ILE A 49 -2.75 -4.34 4.47
CA ILE A 49 -3.10 -3.12 3.75
C ILE A 49 -3.51 -3.45 2.32
N VAL A 50 -4.37 -2.59 1.77
CA VAL A 50 -4.61 -2.47 0.33
C VAL A 50 -4.19 -1.07 -0.07
N PHE A 51 -3.42 -0.95 -1.14
CA PHE A 51 -3.02 0.35 -1.69
C PHE A 51 -3.20 0.41 -3.19
N SER A 52 -3.48 1.59 -3.70
CA SER A 52 -3.55 1.88 -5.13
C SER A 52 -2.29 2.59 -5.60
N VAL A 53 -1.91 2.35 -6.86
CA VAL A 53 -0.95 3.15 -7.61
C VAL A 53 -1.72 3.78 -8.76
N ALA A 54 -1.76 5.11 -8.81
CA ALA A 54 -2.38 5.85 -9.90
C ALA A 54 -1.70 5.50 -11.23
N ARG A 55 -2.49 5.09 -12.21
CA ARG A 55 -2.06 4.97 -13.61
C ARG A 55 -3.03 5.71 -14.49
N GLU A 56 -2.53 6.30 -15.55
CA GLU A 56 -3.37 6.89 -16.58
C GLU A 56 -3.27 6.02 -17.83
N GLU A 57 -4.40 5.48 -18.26
CA GLU A 57 -4.51 4.69 -19.48
C GLU A 57 -5.60 5.29 -20.37
N ASN A 58 -5.25 5.60 -21.62
CA ASN A 58 -6.16 6.22 -22.60
C ASN A 58 -6.86 7.50 -22.08
N GLY A 59 -6.15 8.30 -21.26
CA GLY A 59 -6.66 9.54 -20.68
C GLY A 59 -7.67 9.33 -19.54
N LYS A 60 -7.79 8.11 -19.01
CA LYS A 60 -8.58 7.79 -17.82
C LYS A 60 -7.67 7.33 -16.69
N LEU A 61 -8.01 7.73 -15.46
CA LEU A 61 -7.37 7.22 -14.27
C LEU A 61 -7.81 5.77 -14.04
N ASP A 62 -6.88 4.83 -14.14
CA ASP A 62 -7.07 3.40 -13.88
C ASP A 62 -6.11 2.95 -12.76
N PRO A 63 -6.50 3.12 -11.49
CA PRO A 63 -5.62 2.80 -10.37
C PRO A 63 -5.42 1.29 -10.24
N ALA A 64 -4.16 0.86 -10.17
CA ALA A 64 -3.82 -0.53 -9.91
C ALA A 64 -3.76 -0.81 -8.41
N PHE A 65 -4.37 -1.90 -7.96
CA PHE A 65 -4.47 -2.24 -6.55
C PHE A 65 -3.52 -3.38 -6.15
N TYR A 66 -2.99 -3.27 -4.93
CA TYR A 66 -1.99 -4.16 -4.36
C TYR A 66 -2.35 -4.48 -2.91
N THR A 67 -2.11 -5.72 -2.50
CA THR A 67 -2.22 -6.16 -1.10
C THR A 67 -0.83 -6.22 -0.52
N ALA A 68 -0.70 -5.87 0.75
CA ALA A 68 0.60 -5.95 1.41
C ALA A 68 0.44 -6.10 2.91
N SER A 69 1.55 -6.38 3.56
CA SER A 69 1.70 -6.26 5.00
C SER A 69 2.80 -5.26 5.34
N VAL A 70 2.53 -4.45 6.36
CA VAL A 70 3.51 -3.54 6.97
C VAL A 70 3.62 -3.84 8.45
N CYS A 71 4.84 -3.93 8.96
CA CYS A 71 5.08 -4.21 10.38
C CYS A 71 5.84 -3.05 11.01
N GLY A 72 5.46 -2.72 12.24
CA GLY A 72 6.08 -1.65 13.00
C GLY A 72 6.58 -2.12 14.35
N GLU A 73 7.76 -1.60 14.70
CA GLU A 73 8.44 -1.76 15.98
C GLU A 73 8.91 -0.37 16.44
N GLY A 74 8.72 -0.05 17.72
CA GLY A 74 9.18 1.25 18.27
C GLY A 74 8.60 2.49 17.58
N GLY A 75 7.46 2.38 16.89
CA GLY A 75 6.82 3.48 16.16
C GLY A 75 7.28 3.66 14.71
N THR A 76 8.30 2.92 14.26
CA THR A 76 8.75 2.92 12.86
C THR A 76 8.05 1.79 12.11
N TRP A 77 7.60 2.05 10.88
CA TRP A 77 6.87 1.08 10.04
C TRP A 77 7.66 0.70 8.80
N HIS A 78 7.77 -0.60 8.55
CA HIS A 78 8.52 -1.19 7.45
C HIS A 78 7.63 -2.08 6.58
N TRP A 79 8.01 -2.24 5.31
CA TRP A 79 7.41 -3.25 4.45
C TRP A 79 7.73 -4.65 4.97
N ALA A 80 6.71 -5.50 5.04
CA ALA A 80 6.88 -6.92 5.39
C ALA A 80 6.66 -7.82 4.16
N SER A 81 5.67 -7.52 3.31
CA SER A 81 5.47 -8.14 1.99
C SER A 81 4.56 -7.26 1.14
N ALA A 82 4.70 -7.28 -0.18
CA ALA A 82 3.74 -6.68 -1.12
C ALA A 82 3.45 -7.67 -2.25
N GLU A 83 2.20 -8.12 -2.32
CA GLU A 83 1.70 -9.01 -3.37
C GLU A 83 0.72 -8.22 -4.28
N PRO A 84 0.66 -8.50 -5.59
CA PRO A 84 -0.38 -7.91 -6.42
C PRO A 84 -1.77 -8.31 -5.89
N ALA A 85 -2.72 -7.36 -5.81
CA ALA A 85 -4.10 -7.69 -5.44
C ALA A 85 -4.88 -8.34 -6.61
N THR A 86 -4.19 -9.05 -7.53
CA THR A 86 -4.58 -9.65 -8.83
C THR A 86 -4.55 -8.68 -10.03
N GLU A 87 -4.43 -9.10 -11.31
CA GLU A 87 -5.29 -10.02 -12.08
C GLU A 87 -4.97 -11.51 -12.00
N ARG A 88 -5.99 -12.34 -11.67
CA ARG A 88 -6.00 -13.75 -12.08
C ARG A 88 -7.36 -14.45 -12.09
N TRP A 89 -8.49 -13.80 -12.36
CA TRP A 89 -9.75 -14.52 -12.60
C TRP A 89 -10.28 -14.22 -14.02
N GLY A 90 -9.77 -14.94 -15.02
CA GLY A 90 -10.56 -15.20 -16.23
C GLY A 90 -11.68 -16.18 -15.89
N ALA A 91 -12.93 -15.78 -16.15
CA ALA A 91 -14.23 -16.46 -15.96
C ALA A 91 -14.57 -17.08 -14.59
N LEU A 92 -13.62 -17.51 -13.77
CA LEU A 92 -13.88 -18.11 -12.46
C LEU A 92 -12.59 -18.01 -11.63
N GLN A 93 -12.64 -17.31 -10.50
CA GLN A 93 -12.14 -17.91 -9.27
C GLN A 93 -12.75 -17.19 -8.07
#